data_AF-A0A849TLX1-F1
#
_entry.id   AF-A0A849TLX1-F1
#
_cell.length_a   1.000
_cell.length_b   1.000
_cell.length_c   1.000
_cell.angle_alpha   90.00
_cell.angle_beta   90.00
_cell.angle_gamma   90.00
#
_symmetry.space_group_name_H-M   'P 1'
#
loop_
_entity.id
_entity.type
_entity.pdbx_description
1 polymer ?
#
loop_
_entity_poly.entity_id
_entity_poly.type
_entity_poly.pdbx_seq_one_letter_code
_entity_poly.pdbx_strand_id
1 'polypeptide(L)' 'MPVDTSGGHPAMSYGQHTSTYLGFLRGSIVLTVLVALILIGMLIFLT' A
#
# COMPACT_ATOMS: atom_id res chain seq x y z
N MET A 1 7.87 2.10 -6.74
CA MET A 1 7.22 2.09 -8.06
C MET A 1 6.58 3.45 -8.29
N PRO A 2 7.22 4.39 -9.02
CA PRO A 2 6.56 5.62 -9.42
C PRO A 2 5.40 5.28 -10.37
N VAL A 3 4.22 5.88 -10.14
CA VAL A 3 3.08 5.78 -11.06
C VAL A 3 3.41 6.64 -12.28
N ASP A 4 3.30 6.07 -13.48
CA ASP A 4 3.45 6.82 -14.73
C ASP A 4 2.22 7.71 -14.93
N THR A 5 2.43 9.02 -14.93
CA THR A 5 1.39 10.03 -15.10
C THR A 5 1.47 10.74 -16.45
N SER A 6 2.30 10.25 -17.38
CA SER A 6 2.54 10.85 -18.69
C SER A 6 1.33 10.86 -19.62
N GLY A 7 0.38 9.93 -19.44
CA GLY A 7 -0.90 9.87 -20.16
C GLY A 7 -2.06 10.64 -19.49
N GLY A 8 -1.77 11.42 -18.45
CA GLY A 8 -2.76 12.13 -17.65
C GLY A 8 -3.32 13.40 -18.32
N HIS A 9 -4.44 13.90 -17.79
CA HIS A 9 -5.03 15.16 -18.26
C HIS A 9 -4.07 16.32 -17.97
N PRO A 10 -3.67 17.13 -18.97
CA PRO A 10 -2.56 18.09 -18.85
C PRO A 10 -2.78 19.21 -17.83
N ALA A 11 -4.04 19.49 -17.45
CA ALA A 11 -4.37 20.44 -16.39
C ALA A 11 -4.29 19.87 -14.96
N MET A 12 -4.05 18.58 -14.79
CA MET A 12 -4.06 17.91 -13.49
C MET A 12 -2.63 17.78 -12.93
N SER A 13 -2.41 18.29 -11.72
CA SER A 13 -1.16 18.07 -10.99
C SER A 13 -1.18 16.72 -10.29
N TYR A 14 -0.37 15.77 -10.78
CA TYR A 14 -0.34 14.40 -10.26
C TYR A 14 0.59 14.19 -9.05
N GLY A 15 1.40 15.18 -8.67
CA GLY A 15 2.41 15.02 -7.62
C GLY A 15 1.82 14.54 -6.27
N GLN A 16 0.71 15.16 -5.83
CA GLN A 16 0.05 14.79 -4.58
C GLN A 16 -0.61 13.40 -4.67
N HIS A 17 -1.23 13.08 -5.80
CA HIS A 17 -1.87 11.77 -6.03
C HIS A 17 -0.86 10.63 -5.93
N THR A 18 0.31 10.79 -6.56
CA THR A 18 1.37 9.78 -6.51
C THR A 18 1.91 9.62 -5.08
N SER A 19 2.10 10.71 -4.34
CA SER A 19 2.56 10.66 -2.95
C SER A 19 1.58 9.91 -2.04
N THR A 20 0.29 10.26 -2.11
CA THR A 20 -0.75 9.58 -1.33
C THR A 20 -0.88 8.11 -1.70
N TYR A 21 -0.83 7.76 -2.99
CA TYR A 21 -0.89 6.37 -3.44
C TYR A 21 0.30 5.54 -2.94
N LEU A 22 1.51 6.11 -2.96
CA LEU A 22 2.69 5.46 -2.39
C LEU A 22 2.56 5.25 -0.88
N GLY A 23 2.01 6.23 -0.16
CA GLY A 23 1.72 6.11 1.27
C GLY A 23 0.73 4.99 1.55
N PHE A 24 -0.37 4.95 0.79
CA PHE A 24 -1.37 3.89 0.87
C PHE A 24 -0.75 2.51 0.63
N LEU A 25 -0.02 2.31 -0.47
CA LEU A 25 0.62 1.04 -0.78
C LEU A 25 1.56 0.56 0.33
N ARG A 26 2.41 1.44 0.86
CA ARG A 26 3.30 1.10 1.97
C ARG A 26 2.52 0.68 3.22
N GLY A 27 1.47 1.42 3.57
CA GLY A 27 0.59 1.09 4.69
C GLY A 27 -0.12 -0.25 4.50
N SER A 28 -0.67 -0.52 3.31
CA SER A 28 -1.33 -1.77 2.98
C SER A 28 -0.40 -2.98 3.09
N ILE A 29 0.85 -2.86 2.62
CA ILE A 29 1.83 -3.94 2.73
C ILE A 29 2.11 -4.24 4.21
N VAL A 30 2.40 -3.21 5.02
CA VAL A 30 2.69 -3.38 6.45
C VAL A 30 1.49 -4.02 7.17
N LEU A 31 0.28 -3.54 6.92
CA LEU A 31 -0.94 -4.07 7.53
C LEU A 31 -1.17 -5.53 7.15
N THR A 32 -1.00 -5.87 5.87
CA THR A 32 -1.18 -7.24 5.37
C THR A 32 -0.19 -8.20 6.01
N VAL A 33 1.09 -7.81 6.11
CA VAL A 33 2.12 -8.60 6.79
C VAL A 33 1.78 -8.79 8.26
N LEU A 34 1.34 -7.72 8.94
CA LEU A 34 0.96 -7.79 10.36
C LEU A 34 -0.22 -8.74 10.59
N VAL A 35 -1.26 -8.67 9.76
CA VAL A 35 -2.40 -9.60 9.83
C VAL A 35 -1.96 -11.03 9.59
N ALA A 36 -1.10 -11.28 8.59
CA ALA A 36 -0.56 -12.61 8.33
C ALA A 36 0.22 -13.16 9.53
N LEU A 37 1.05 -12.35 10.18
CA LEU A 37 1.79 -12.75 11.39
C LEU A 37 0.85 -13.07 12.57
N ILE A 38 -0.23 -12.31 12.75
CA ILE A 38 -1.24 -12.61 13.78
C ILE A 38 -1.89 -13.96 13.50
N LEU A 39 -2.30 -14.22 12.26
CA LEU A 39 -2.92 -15.49 11.88
C LEU A 39 -1.96 -16.68 12.09
N ILE A 40 -0.67 -16.51 11.74
CA ILE A 40 0.37 -17.52 12.01
C ILE A 40 0.55 -17.73 13.52
N GLY A 41 0.58 -16.65 14.30
CA GLY A 41 0.63 -16.74 15.76
C GLY A 41 -0.55 -17.51 16.33
N MET A 42 -1.77 -17.19 15.89
CA MET A 42 -2.97 -17.91 16.28
C MET A 42 -2.89 -19.40 15.94
N LEU A 43 -2.38 -19.73 14.74
CA LEU A 43 -2.18 -21.12 14.33
C LEU A 43 -1.22 -21.86 15.27
N ILE A 44 -0.15 -21.23 15.75
CA ILE A 44 0.83 -21.87 16.63
C ILE A 44 0.31 -22.03 18.07
N PHE A 45 -0.45 -21.04 18.57
CA PHE A 45 -0.84 -20.98 19.99
C PHE A 45 -2.23 -21.57 20.28
N LEU A 46 -3.12 -21.70 19.30
CA LEU A 46 -4.48 -22.22 19.50
C LEU A 46 -4.70 -23.64 18.95
N THR A 47 -3.66 -24.26 18.36
CA THR A 47 -3.65 -25.71 18.06
C THR A 47 -2.98 -26.47 19.18
#